data_AF-A0A0A2CJY7-F1
#
_entry.id   AF-A0A0A2CJY7-F1
#
_cell.length_a   1.000
_cell.length_b   1.000
_cell.length_c   1.000
_cell.angle_alpha   90.00
_cell.angle_beta   90.00
_cell.angle_gamma   90.00
#
_symmetry.space_group_name_H-M   'P 1'
#
loop_
_entity.id
_entity.type
_entity.pdbx_description
1 polymer ?
#
loop_
_entity_poly.entity_id
_entity_poly.type
_entity_poly.pdbx_seq_one_letter_code
_entity_poly.pdbx_strand_id
1 'polypeptide(L)'
;MSFYEAIWHGEGIGDGGDLEESLQAYVVVKPEDGDWTEACAKDGANPHVDHYSSFDAYLDNADAIETIPVTPAMIAGAVQQLSS
;
A
#
# COMPACT_ATOMS: atom_id res chain seq x y z
N MET A 1 -9.24 -5.00 -15.53
CA MET A 1 -8.81 -5.75 -14.34
C MET A 1 -8.61 -4.73 -13.25
N SER A 2 -9.05 -5.00 -12.02
CA SER A 2 -8.85 -4.07 -10.90
C SER A 2 -7.38 -3.70 -10.76
N PHE A 3 -7.12 -2.49 -10.27
CA PHE A 3 -5.77 -1.98 -10.04
C PHE A 3 -5.72 -1.36 -8.65
N TYR A 4 -4.72 -1.73 -7.86
CA TYR A 4 -4.54 -1.29 -6.49
C TYR A 4 -3.15 -0.67 -6.35
N GLU A 5 -3.07 0.61 -6.02
CA GLU A 5 -1.81 1.34 -5.78
C GLU A 5 -1.59 1.46 -4.27
N ALA A 6 -0.44 1.00 -3.78
CA ALA A 6 -0.03 1.17 -2.39
C ALA A 6 0.61 2.54 -2.20
N ILE A 7 0.12 3.30 -1.21
CA ILE A 7 0.54 4.67 -0.94
C ILE A 7 1.23 4.76 0.44
N TRP A 8 2.40 5.39 0.48
CA TRP A 8 3.16 5.67 1.70
C TRP A 8 3.66 7.12 1.70
N HIS A 9 3.41 7.87 2.77
CA HIS A 9 3.74 9.30 2.84
C HIS A 9 3.19 10.14 1.66
N GLY A 10 2.07 9.71 1.08
CA GLY A 10 1.45 10.37 -0.08
C GLY A 10 2.09 10.05 -1.43
N GLU A 11 3.04 9.11 -1.47
CA GLU A 11 3.67 8.64 -2.70
C GLU A 11 3.29 7.19 -3.00
N GLY A 12 3.08 6.87 -4.28
CA GLY A 12 2.91 5.50 -4.74
C GLY A 12 4.20 4.72 -4.64
N ILE A 13 4.17 3.57 -3.96
CA ILE A 13 5.33 2.71 -3.71
C ILE A 13 5.28 1.39 -4.49
N GLY A 14 4.19 1.14 -5.21
CA GLY A 14 3.99 -0.06 -6.02
C GLY A 14 2.53 -0.46 -6.07
N ASP A 15 2.23 -1.41 -6.95
CA ASP A 15 0.87 -1.81 -7.29
C ASP A 15 0.60 -3.32 -7.10
N GLY A 16 -0.67 -3.69 -7.25
CA GLY A 16 -1.13 -5.07 -7.29
C GLY A 16 -2.48 -5.23 -7.99
N GLY A 17 -2.81 -6.46 -8.38
CA GLY A 17 -4.10 -6.84 -8.94
C GLY A 17 -5.20 -6.98 -7.89
N ASP A 18 -4.82 -7.09 -6.62
CA ASP A 18 -5.69 -7.09 -5.45
C ASP A 18 -5.04 -6.43 -4.21
N LEU A 19 -5.80 -6.36 -3.11
CA LEU A 19 -5.33 -5.77 -1.86
C LEU A 19 -4.17 -6.56 -1.24
N GLU A 20 -4.14 -7.89 -1.36
CA GLU A 20 -3.09 -8.71 -0.77
C GLU A 20 -1.76 -8.48 -1.50
N GLU A 21 -1.80 -8.47 -2.84
CA GLU A 21 -0.63 -8.20 -3.67
C GLU A 21 -0.10 -6.77 -3.47
N SER A 22 -0.97 -5.76 -3.46
CA SER A 22 -0.55 -4.37 -3.25
C SER A 22 0.08 -4.13 -1.86
N LEU A 23 -0.40 -4.80 -0.80
CA LEU A 23 0.19 -4.70 0.54
C LEU A 23 1.65 -5.19 0.60
N GLN A 24 2.07 -6.06 -0.32
CA GLN A 24 3.45 -6.55 -0.37
C GLN A 24 4.42 -5.45 -0.82
N ALA A 25 3.97 -4.44 -1.56
CA ALA A 25 4.80 -3.31 -2.01
C ALA A 25 5.44 -2.53 -0.85
N TYR A 26 4.82 -2.53 0.34
CA TYR A 26 5.37 -1.90 1.54
C TYR A 26 6.75 -2.45 1.94
N VAL A 27 7.18 -3.61 1.45
CA VAL A 27 8.54 -4.12 1.68
C VAL A 27 9.63 -3.14 1.23
N VAL A 28 9.36 -2.30 0.22
CA VAL A 28 10.34 -1.34 -0.32
C VAL A 28 10.63 -0.18 0.63
N VAL A 29 9.69 0.12 1.53
CA VAL A 29 9.79 1.17 2.56
C VAL A 29 9.93 0.59 3.97
N LYS A 30 10.34 -0.68 4.08
CA LYS A 30 10.48 -1.37 5.36
C LYS A 30 11.40 -0.59 6.31
N PRO A 31 10.94 -0.25 7.53
CA PRO A 31 11.77 0.45 8.50
C PRO A 31 12.94 -0.45 8.95
N GLU A 32 14.08 0.16 9.29
CA GLU A 32 15.31 -0.57 9.63
C GLU A 32 15.15 -1.47 10.87
N ASP A 33 14.36 -1.03 11.85
CA ASP A 33 14.01 -1.79 13.06
C ASP A 33 12.84 -2.77 12.86
N GLY A 34 12.16 -2.70 11.72
CA GLY A 34 10.96 -3.49 11.42
C GLY A 34 9.71 -3.07 12.19
N ASP A 35 9.72 -1.95 12.93
CA ASP A 35 8.56 -1.50 13.71
C ASP A 35 7.58 -0.70 12.84
N TRP A 36 6.62 -1.40 12.26
CA TRP A 36 5.55 -0.79 11.50
C TRP A 36 4.60 0.06 12.34
N THR A 37 4.49 -0.19 13.65
CA THR A 37 3.63 0.61 14.53
C THR A 37 4.22 2.00 14.69
N GLU A 38 5.51 2.08 15.00
CA GLU A 38 6.23 3.35 15.08
C GLU A 38 6.29 4.05 13.71
N ALA A 39 6.58 3.31 12.64
CA ALA A 39 6.64 3.88 11.29
C ALA A 39 5.32 4.53 10.88
N CYS A 40 4.18 3.86 11.09
CA CYS A 40 2.86 4.39 10.72
C CYS A 40 2.36 5.51 11.64
N ALA A 41 2.92 5.65 12.86
CA ALA A 41 2.56 6.72 13.78
C ALA A 41 3.21 8.07 13.43
N LYS A 42 4.16 8.09 12.48
CA LYS A 42 4.81 9.32 12.03
C LYS A 42 3.82 10.21 11.27
N ASP A 43 3.88 11.51 11.53
CA ASP A 43 3.06 12.49 10.83
C ASP A 43 3.24 12.36 9.30
N GLY A 44 2.12 12.23 8.61
CA GLY A 44 2.08 12.09 7.16
C GLY A 44 2.25 10.66 6.64
N ALA A 45 2.56 9.66 7.47
CA ALA A 45 2.74 8.28 7.00
C ALA A 45 1.49 7.76 6.27
N ASN A 46 0.31 7.96 6.88
CA ASN A 46 -1.03 7.69 6.34
C ASN A 46 -1.07 6.55 5.30
N PRO A 47 -0.61 5.34 5.65
CA PRO A 47 -0.59 4.23 4.71
C PRO A 47 -1.99 3.88 4.24
N HIS A 48 -2.17 3.76 2.94
CA HIS A 48 -3.43 3.33 2.34
C HIS A 48 -3.16 2.61 1.02
N VAL A 49 -4.22 2.01 0.47
CA VAL A 49 -4.24 1.49 -0.89
C VAL A 49 -5.39 2.17 -1.62
N ASP A 50 -5.10 2.76 -2.76
CA ASP A 50 -6.11 3.29 -3.66
C ASP A 50 -6.51 2.24 -4.69
N HIS A 51 -7.81 1.94 -4.73
CA HIS A 51 -8.39 0.99 -5.67
C HIS A 51 -8.99 1.74 -6.86
N TYR A 52 -8.64 1.30 -8.05
CA TYR A 52 -9.15 1.79 -9.32
C TYR A 52 -9.84 0.67 -10.11
N SER A 53 -10.79 1.06 -10.97
CA SER A 53 -11.51 0.13 -11.83
C SER A 53 -10.59 -0.56 -12.87
N SER A 54 -9.51 0.11 -13.28
CA SER A 54 -8.43 -0.43 -14.11
C SER A 54 -7.15 0.40 -14.05
N PHE A 55 -6.06 -0.17 -14.55
CA PHE A 55 -4.80 0.55 -14.75
C PHE A 55 -4.96 1.74 -15.73
N ASP A 56 -5.75 1.59 -16.79
CA ASP A 56 -6.05 2.70 -17.70
C ASP A 56 -6.73 3.87 -16.97
N ALA A 57 -7.67 3.58 -16.05
CA ALA A 57 -8.33 4.61 -15.25
C ALA A 57 -7.33 5.37 -14.36
N TYR A 58 -6.37 4.65 -13.77
CA TYR A 58 -5.27 5.27 -13.02
C TYR A 58 -4.41 6.18 -13.92
N LEU A 59 -4.00 5.72 -15.11
CA LEU A 59 -3.23 6.53 -16.07
C LEU A 59 -3.98 7.76 -16.57
N ASP A 60 -5.30 7.66 -16.69
CA ASP A 60 -6.19 8.77 -17.05
C ASP A 60 -6.41 9.77 -15.90
N ASN A 61 -5.77 9.57 -14.74
CA ASN A 61 -5.95 10.36 -13.51
C ASN A 61 -7.41 10.38 -13.04
N ALA A 62 -8.13 9.27 -13.24
CA ALA A 62 -9.44 9.10 -12.61
C ALA A 62 -9.30 9.03 -11.09
N ASP A 63 -10.36 9.41 -10.38
CA ASP A 63 -10.40 9.24 -8.93
C ASP A 63 -10.40 7.75 -8.55
N ALA A 64 -9.77 7.42 -7.41
CA ALA A 64 -9.89 6.11 -6.81
C ALA A 64 -11.37 5.82 -6.47
N ILE A 65 -11.82 4.61 -6.76
CA ILE A 65 -13.18 4.18 -6.44
C ILE A 65 -13.33 3.82 -4.96
N GLU A 66 -12.23 3.45 -4.32
CA GLU A 66 -12.12 3.20 -2.88
C GLU A 66 -10.70 3.51 -2.41
N THR A 67 -10.57 4.14 -1.24
CA THR A 67 -9.30 4.29 -0.52
C THR A 67 -9.37 3.45 0.74
N ILE A 68 -8.51 2.45 0.84
CA ILE A 68 -8.50 1.45 1.91
C ILE A 68 -7.42 1.84 2.93
N PRO A 69 -7.78 2.23 4.17
CA PRO A 69 -6.79 2.49 5.21
C PRO A 69 -5.99 1.24 5.53
N VAL A 70 -4.66 1.35 5.51
CA VAL A 70 -3.78 0.23 5.82
C VAL A 70 -3.30 0.34 7.26
N THR A 71 -3.33 -0.77 7.99
CA THR A 71 -2.84 -0.83 9.37
C THR A 71 -1.42 -1.40 9.43
N PRO A 72 -0.64 -1.09 10.49
CA PRO A 72 0.66 -1.72 10.72
C PRO A 72 0.62 -3.26 10.67
N ALA A 73 -0.45 -3.85 11.19
CA ALA A 73 -0.63 -5.30 11.23
C ALA A 73 -0.82 -5.91 9.83
N MET A 74 -1.53 -5.20 8.94
CA MET A 74 -1.69 -5.63 7.55
C MET A 74 -0.35 -5.63 6.81
N ILE A 75 0.44 -4.55 6.97
CA ILE A 75 1.77 -4.44 6.37
C ILE A 75 2.70 -5.54 6.90
N ALA A 76 2.78 -5.69 8.22
CA ALA A 76 3.64 -6.68 8.84
C ALA A 76 3.33 -8.10 8.35
N GLY A 77 2.04 -8.44 8.22
CA GLY A 77 1.59 -9.72 7.69
C GLY A 77 1.98 -9.93 6.23
N ALA A 78 1.70 -8.96 5.36
CA ALA A 78 2.01 -9.06 3.93
C ALA A 78 3.52 -9.15 3.65
N VAL A 79 4.32 -8.32 4.34
CA VAL A 79 5.79 -8.34 4.19
C VAL A 79 6.39 -9.64 4.71
N GLN A 80 5.81 -10.26 5.75
CA GLN A 80 6.27 -11.55 6.26
C GLN A 80 6.06 -12.69 5.26
N GLN A 81 4.96 -12.67 4.50
CA GLN A 81 4.66 -13.69 3.48
C GLN A 81 5.72 -13.75 2.38
N LEU A 82 6.35 -12.62 2.03
CA LEU A 82 7.43 -12.56 1.03
C LEU A 82 8.72 -13.29 1.44
N SER A 83 8.90 -13.54 2.74
CA SER A 83 10.10 -14.19 3.28
C SER A 83 9.88 -15.67 3.64
N SER A 84 8.70 -16.21 3.33
CA SER A 84 8.25 -17.56 3.70
C SER A 84 8.48 -18.60 2.60
#